data_AF-A0A7C6QJK7-F1
#
_entry.id   AF-A0A7C6QJK7-F1
#
_cell.length_a   1.000
_cell.length_b   1.000
_cell.length_c   1.000
_cell.angle_alpha   90.00
_cell.angle_beta   90.00
_cell.angle_gamma   90.00
#
_symmetry.space_group_name_H-M   'P 1'
#
loop_
_entity.id
_entity.type
_entity.pdbx_description
1 polymer ?
#
loop_
_entity_poly.entity_id
_entity_poly.type
_entity_poly.pdbx_seq_one_letter_code
_entity_poly.pdbx_strand_id
1 'polypeptide(L)'
;IDLSILPKPVIWHAPYNILLGMFGVDWVTPYVDRFLGATPEVVEAYSRLINLWLVDRVAPRTNESNGVAIERSNLSTQIRETGSWEFNVDPKQIDMAMAPLPWGTVPITRGGINSWGITSTCKDIEAAWEFVKYFTLGDGLLPWMEYMSKSPFLHRQYITYSIENIRTRMPNTDLSLMYEIGNYYWDTGIILSPAWDSILPIFEGAVKKASAGEDPVSVAMSEVENAINKLLQESPLFK
;
A
#
# COMPACT_ATOMS: atom_id res chain seq x y z
N ILE A 1 -5.23 2.80 21.09
CA ILE A 1 -6.59 2.98 20.53
C ILE A 1 -7.47 1.93 21.17
N ASP A 2 -8.59 2.32 21.78
CA ASP A 2 -9.56 1.36 22.32
C ASP A 2 -10.36 0.79 21.15
N LEU A 3 -10.06 -0.45 20.75
CA LEU A 3 -10.74 -1.12 19.63
C LEU A 3 -12.14 -1.63 20.02
N SER A 4 -12.54 -1.52 21.29
CA SER A 4 -13.88 -1.93 21.76
C SER A 4 -15.01 -1.02 21.28
N ILE A 5 -14.69 0.16 20.73
CA ILE A 5 -15.67 1.09 20.15
C ILE A 5 -16.17 0.65 18.76
N LEU A 6 -15.53 -0.35 18.14
CA LEU A 6 -15.93 -0.87 16.84
C LEU A 6 -17.00 -1.98 17.00
N PRO A 7 -18.18 -1.84 16.39
CA PRO A 7 -19.28 -2.77 16.60
C PRO A 7 -19.05 -4.12 15.90
N LYS A 8 -18.68 -5.16 16.66
CA LYS A 8 -18.49 -6.57 16.19
C LYS A 8 -17.32 -6.69 15.18
N PRO A 9 -16.87 -7.90 14.75
CA PRO A 9 -15.54 -8.04 14.15
C PRO A 9 -15.48 -7.24 12.85
N VAL A 10 -14.84 -6.08 12.92
CA VAL A 10 -14.47 -5.30 11.76
C VAL A 10 -13.49 -6.14 11.01
N ILE A 11 -13.88 -6.59 9.82
CA ILE A 11 -12.97 -7.27 8.90
C ILE A 11 -12.13 -6.20 8.21
N TRP A 12 -10.83 -6.22 8.48
CA TRP A 12 -9.80 -5.35 7.90
C TRP A 12 -8.95 -6.12 6.88
N HIS A 13 -8.70 -5.53 5.72
CA HIS A 13 -7.84 -6.10 4.68
C HIS A 13 -6.69 -5.11 4.40
N ALA A 14 -5.48 -5.46 4.82
CA ALA A 14 -4.27 -4.70 4.55
C ALA A 14 -3.36 -5.48 3.59
N PRO A 15 -2.55 -4.83 2.74
CA PRO A 15 -1.37 -5.46 2.17
C PRO A 15 -0.40 -5.75 3.33
N TYR A 16 -0.41 -7.02 3.75
CA TYR A 16 0.14 -7.60 4.99
C TYR A 16 1.62 -7.37 5.26
N ASN A 17 2.35 -6.78 4.32
CA ASN A 17 3.80 -6.80 4.27
C ASN A 17 4.44 -5.41 4.30
N ILE A 18 3.66 -4.33 4.23
CA ILE A 18 4.20 -3.01 3.90
C ILE A 18 3.86 -1.97 4.97
N LEU A 19 2.86 -2.14 5.82
CA LEU A 19 2.42 -1.09 6.77
C LEU A 19 3.29 -0.89 8.04
N LEU A 20 4.51 -1.40 8.10
CA LEU A 20 5.36 -1.25 9.30
C LEU A 20 5.68 0.19 9.67
N GLY A 21 5.64 1.11 8.70
CA GLY A 21 5.87 2.52 8.92
C GLY A 21 5.03 3.11 10.05
N MET A 22 3.81 2.59 10.30
CA MET A 22 2.95 3.09 11.38
C MET A 22 3.53 2.90 12.78
N PHE A 23 4.54 2.03 12.92
CA PHE A 23 5.28 1.79 14.16
C PHE A 23 6.63 2.52 14.20
N GLY A 24 6.93 3.36 13.20
CA GLY A 24 8.19 4.10 13.12
C GLY A 24 9.39 3.23 12.77
N VAL A 25 9.17 2.08 12.13
CA VAL A 25 10.21 1.15 11.69
C VAL A 25 10.08 0.86 10.19
N ASP A 26 11.15 0.35 9.59
CA ASP A 26 11.21 -0.05 8.17
C ASP A 26 11.85 -1.44 8.05
N TRP A 27 11.68 -2.07 6.89
CA TRP A 27 12.25 -3.38 6.57
C TRP A 27 13.73 -3.34 6.24
N VAL A 28 14.26 -2.16 5.94
CA VAL A 28 15.65 -1.94 5.55
C VAL A 28 16.20 -0.69 6.22
N THR A 29 17.52 -0.57 6.25
CA THR A 29 18.21 0.68 6.59
C THR A 29 17.83 1.81 5.63
N PRO A 30 18.05 3.10 6.00
CA PRO A 30 17.83 4.23 5.09
C PRO A 30 18.63 4.16 3.77
N TYR A 31 19.72 3.39 3.73
CA TYR A 31 20.54 3.18 2.54
C TYR A 31 20.09 1.97 1.72
N VAL A 32 19.07 1.23 2.16
CA VAL A 32 18.55 0.03 1.49
C VAL A 32 19.67 -1.01 1.25
N ASP A 33 20.61 -1.11 2.20
CA ASP A 33 21.80 -1.97 2.11
C ASP A 33 21.76 -3.15 3.09
N ARG A 34 20.83 -3.12 4.04
CA ARG A 34 20.64 -4.16 5.04
C ARG A 34 19.17 -4.33 5.36
N PHE A 35 18.73 -5.58 5.38
CA PHE A 35 17.44 -6.03 5.86
C PHE A 35 17.38 -6.00 7.39
N LEU A 36 16.30 -5.45 7.91
CA LEU A 36 16.03 -5.26 9.33
C LEU A 36 14.93 -6.20 9.85
N GLY A 37 14.35 -7.06 9.01
CA GLY A 37 13.18 -7.87 9.36
C GLY A 37 13.33 -8.77 10.60
N ALA A 38 14.57 -9.16 10.93
CA ALA A 38 14.88 -9.98 12.10
C ALA A 38 15.31 -9.17 13.34
N THR A 39 15.39 -7.84 13.25
CA THR A 39 15.71 -6.98 14.41
C THR A 39 14.57 -6.98 15.43
N PRO A 40 14.86 -6.87 16.74
CA PRO A 40 13.83 -6.90 17.78
C PRO A 40 12.69 -5.91 17.55
N GLU A 41 13.01 -4.68 17.12
CA GLU A 41 12.05 -3.61 16.91
C GLU A 41 11.08 -3.91 15.76
N VAL A 42 11.61 -4.42 14.64
CA VAL A 42 10.80 -4.81 13.47
C VAL A 42 9.99 -6.06 13.76
N VAL A 43 10.58 -7.04 14.44
CA VAL A 43 9.88 -8.25 14.90
C VAL A 43 8.73 -7.89 15.82
N GLU A 44 8.93 -6.98 16.78
CA GLU A 44 7.87 -6.53 17.69
C GLU A 44 6.75 -5.82 16.93
N ALA A 45 7.10 -4.85 16.08
CA ALA A 45 6.12 -4.11 15.27
C ALA A 45 5.29 -5.04 14.38
N TYR A 46 5.95 -5.97 13.69
CA TYR A 46 5.27 -6.91 12.82
C TYR A 46 4.44 -7.94 13.60
N SER A 47 4.93 -8.41 14.76
CA SER A 47 4.15 -9.28 15.64
C SER A 47 2.88 -8.61 16.14
N ARG A 48 2.91 -7.31 16.46
CA ARG A 48 1.70 -6.56 16.83
C ARG A 48 0.69 -6.53 15.67
N LEU A 49 1.15 -6.27 14.45
CA LEU A 49 0.31 -6.28 13.26
C LEU A 49 -0.33 -7.66 13.01
N ILE A 50 0.46 -8.73 13.12
CA ILE A 50 -0.02 -10.12 12.97
C ILE A 50 -0.97 -10.51 14.10
N ASN A 51 -0.75 -10.04 15.34
CA ASN A 51 -1.62 -10.36 16.46
C ASN A 51 -3.02 -9.74 16.33
N LEU A 52 -3.14 -8.54 15.74
CA LEU A 52 -4.47 -7.98 15.40
C LEU A 52 -5.30 -8.98 14.59
N TRP A 53 -4.63 -9.69 13.67
CA TRP A 53 -5.27 -10.68 12.82
C TRP A 53 -5.50 -12.03 13.51
N LEU A 54 -4.44 -12.64 14.03
CA LEU A 54 -4.47 -14.01 14.55
C LEU A 54 -5.14 -14.11 15.92
N VAL A 55 -4.93 -13.10 16.78
CA VAL A 55 -5.40 -13.07 18.17
C VAL A 55 -6.69 -12.27 18.28
N ASP A 56 -6.69 -11.01 17.82
CA ASP A 56 -7.85 -10.12 17.96
C ASP A 56 -8.93 -10.36 16.89
N ARG A 57 -8.61 -11.18 15.87
CA ARG A 57 -9.55 -11.66 14.85
C ARG A 57 -10.26 -10.53 14.13
N VAL A 58 -9.56 -9.43 13.88
CA VAL A 58 -10.05 -8.29 13.08
C VAL A 58 -10.08 -8.61 11.58
N ALA A 59 -9.88 -9.87 11.19
CA ALA A 59 -10.04 -10.32 9.83
C ALA A 59 -10.08 -11.85 9.70
N PRO A 60 -10.59 -12.39 8.57
CA PRO A 60 -10.71 -13.83 8.34
C PRO A 60 -9.34 -14.44 8.02
N ARG A 61 -8.98 -15.57 8.64
CA ARG A 61 -7.77 -16.34 8.31
C ARG A 61 -7.69 -16.66 6.82
N THR A 62 -6.49 -16.98 6.36
CA THR A 62 -6.22 -17.38 4.97
C THR A 62 -7.09 -18.56 4.49
N ASN A 63 -7.49 -19.47 5.39
CA ASN A 63 -8.40 -20.57 5.07
C ASN A 63 -9.90 -20.22 5.24
N GLU A 64 -10.21 -19.06 5.80
CA GLU A 64 -11.54 -18.49 5.95
C GLU A 64 -11.86 -17.49 4.83
N SER A 65 -10.85 -17.09 4.05
CA SER A 65 -10.96 -16.08 2.98
C SER A 65 -11.65 -16.63 1.72
N ASN A 66 -12.91 -17.06 1.86
CA ASN A 66 -13.79 -17.28 0.72
C ASN A 66 -14.56 -15.97 0.44
N GLY A 67 -13.93 -15.06 -0.31
CA GLY A 67 -14.65 -14.03 -1.07
C GLY A 67 -14.82 -12.64 -0.42
N VAL A 68 -13.80 -12.11 0.25
CA VAL A 68 -13.91 -10.90 1.12
C VAL A 68 -13.73 -9.56 0.37
N ALA A 69 -13.85 -9.54 -0.96
CA ALA A 69 -13.74 -8.30 -1.72
C ALA A 69 -15.11 -7.62 -1.89
N ILE A 70 -15.13 -6.29 -1.80
CA ILE A 70 -16.22 -5.44 -2.30
C ILE A 70 -16.54 -5.78 -3.76
N GLU A 71 -15.52 -6.17 -4.54
CA GLU A 71 -15.64 -6.67 -5.92
C GLU A 71 -16.52 -7.94 -6.05
N ARG A 72 -16.76 -8.67 -4.95
CA ARG A 72 -17.67 -9.82 -4.88
C ARG A 72 -18.95 -9.52 -4.10
N SER A 73 -19.26 -8.23 -3.88
CA SER A 73 -20.40 -7.76 -3.09
C SER A 73 -20.44 -8.31 -1.66
N ASN A 74 -19.27 -8.67 -1.10
CA ASN A 74 -19.21 -9.11 0.28
C ASN A 74 -19.12 -7.89 1.21
N LEU A 75 -20.28 -7.52 1.75
CA LEU A 75 -20.45 -6.39 2.67
C LEU A 75 -20.01 -6.70 4.11
N SER A 76 -19.37 -7.85 4.36
CA SER A 76 -18.84 -8.17 5.70
C SER A 76 -17.64 -7.31 6.08
N THR A 77 -16.95 -6.72 5.11
CA THR A 77 -15.81 -5.82 5.32
C THR A 77 -16.31 -4.42 5.66
N GLN A 78 -16.08 -3.98 6.89
CA GLN A 78 -16.50 -2.65 7.36
C GLN A 78 -15.39 -1.60 7.23
N ILE A 79 -14.12 -2.00 7.31
CA ILE A 79 -12.96 -1.12 7.16
C ILE A 79 -11.98 -1.78 6.21
N ARG A 80 -11.52 -1.05 5.19
CA ARG A 80 -10.55 -1.57 4.23
C ARG A 80 -9.50 -0.52 3.96
N GLU A 81 -8.23 -0.93 4.00
CA GLU A 81 -7.20 -0.17 3.33
C GLU A 81 -7.30 -0.46 1.83
N THR A 82 -7.43 0.59 1.04
CA THR A 82 -7.45 0.48 -0.41
C THR A 82 -6.73 1.67 -1.03
N GLY A 83 -6.19 1.47 -2.22
CA GLY A 83 -5.74 2.58 -3.03
C GLY A 83 -6.90 3.32 -3.67
N SER A 84 -6.58 4.46 -4.28
CA SER A 84 -7.55 5.33 -4.95
C SER A 84 -8.30 4.62 -6.09
N TRP A 85 -7.77 3.55 -6.68
CA TRP A 85 -8.46 2.87 -7.78
C TRP A 85 -9.85 2.30 -7.41
N GLU A 86 -10.19 2.19 -6.13
CA GLU A 86 -11.49 1.70 -5.66
C GLU A 86 -12.57 2.76 -5.47
N PHE A 87 -12.27 4.01 -5.82
CA PHE A 87 -13.28 5.05 -6.02
C PHE A 87 -14.30 4.72 -7.14
N ASN A 88 -14.18 3.57 -7.83
CA ASN A 88 -15.05 3.16 -8.93
C ASN A 88 -16.38 2.54 -8.52
N VAL A 89 -16.58 2.30 -7.23
CA VAL A 89 -17.83 1.77 -6.68
C VAL A 89 -18.91 2.86 -6.73
N ASP A 90 -20.13 2.48 -7.16
CA ASP A 90 -21.28 3.37 -7.16
C ASP A 90 -21.71 3.65 -5.71
N PRO A 91 -21.73 4.92 -5.24
CA PRO A 91 -22.17 5.25 -3.88
C PRO A 91 -23.62 4.84 -3.59
N LYS A 92 -24.45 4.59 -4.63
CA LYS A 92 -25.79 4.03 -4.46
C LYS A 92 -25.79 2.54 -4.13
N GLN A 93 -24.69 1.84 -4.44
CA GLN A 93 -24.51 0.43 -4.13
C GLN A 93 -23.83 0.23 -2.77
N ILE A 94 -22.84 1.05 -2.45
CA ILE A 94 -22.10 0.99 -1.19
C ILE A 94 -21.79 2.41 -0.71
N ASP A 95 -22.29 2.76 0.47
CA ASP A 95 -21.98 4.02 1.13
C ASP A 95 -20.58 3.95 1.75
N MET A 96 -19.61 4.63 1.15
CA MET A 96 -18.22 4.64 1.59
C MET A 96 -17.78 6.06 1.97
N ALA A 97 -16.93 6.12 2.98
CA ALA A 97 -16.16 7.30 3.36
C ALA A 97 -14.69 6.93 3.54
N MET A 98 -13.80 7.91 3.42
CA MET A 98 -12.39 7.75 3.76
C MET A 98 -12.09 8.28 5.15
N ALA A 99 -11.09 7.67 5.77
CA ALA A 99 -10.47 8.11 7.01
C ALA A 99 -8.94 7.93 6.90
N PRO A 100 -8.14 8.64 7.71
CA PRO A 100 -6.72 8.32 7.86
C PRO A 100 -6.51 6.85 8.22
N LEU A 101 -5.38 6.27 7.79
CA LEU A 101 -4.99 4.95 8.27
C LEU A 101 -4.86 4.97 9.80
N PRO A 102 -5.34 3.92 10.50
CA PRO A 102 -4.99 3.74 11.91
C PRO A 102 -3.48 3.74 12.05
N TRP A 103 -2.97 4.45 13.06
CA TRP A 103 -1.55 4.49 13.33
C TRP A 103 -1.20 3.85 14.67
N GLY A 104 0.01 3.27 14.71
CA GLY A 104 0.63 2.82 15.95
C GLY A 104 1.25 4.00 16.68
N THR A 105 2.51 4.27 16.37
CA THR A 105 3.30 5.36 16.95
C THR A 105 3.35 6.59 16.05
N VAL A 106 3.24 6.43 14.73
CA VAL A 106 3.34 7.52 13.77
C VAL A 106 2.25 7.44 12.69
N PRO A 107 1.60 8.55 12.33
CA PRO A 107 0.65 8.58 11.22
C PRO A 107 1.38 8.29 9.92
N ILE A 108 0.82 7.38 9.12
CA ILE A 108 1.34 7.08 7.79
C ILE A 108 0.23 7.08 6.75
N THR A 109 0.61 7.37 5.51
CA THR A 109 -0.17 7.10 4.32
C THR A 109 0.78 6.55 3.27
N ARG A 110 0.35 5.48 2.60
CA ARG A 110 1.05 4.97 1.43
C ARG A 110 0.47 5.64 0.20
N GLY A 111 1.33 6.09 -0.70
CA GLY A 111 0.91 6.33 -2.08
C GLY A 111 1.85 5.62 -3.04
N GLY A 112 1.31 5.23 -4.19
CA GLY A 112 2.09 4.72 -5.30
C GLY A 112 2.20 5.77 -6.39
N ILE A 113 3.32 5.78 -7.10
CA ILE A 113 3.49 6.58 -8.32
C ILE A 113 3.49 5.62 -9.49
N ASN A 114 2.48 5.71 -10.35
CA ASN A 114 2.54 5.08 -11.66
C ASN A 114 3.35 6.00 -12.58
N SER A 115 4.58 5.57 -12.87
CA SER A 115 5.51 6.33 -13.69
C SER A 115 5.54 5.84 -15.13
N TRP A 116 5.86 6.75 -16.05
CA TRP A 116 6.15 6.42 -17.44
C TRP A 116 7.66 6.46 -17.65
N GLY A 117 8.21 5.42 -18.29
CA GLY A 117 9.63 5.34 -18.64
C GLY A 117 9.81 5.28 -20.16
N ILE A 118 10.86 5.93 -20.66
CA ILE A 118 11.32 5.80 -22.04
C ILE A 118 12.49 4.80 -22.03
N THR A 119 12.39 3.74 -22.83
CA THR A 119 13.47 2.73 -22.89
C THR A 119 14.73 3.34 -23.49
N SER A 120 15.90 2.88 -23.02
CA SER A 120 17.20 3.33 -23.54
C SER A 120 17.43 2.99 -25.02
N THR A 121 16.62 2.09 -25.58
CA THR A 121 16.65 1.66 -26.98
C THR A 121 15.66 2.40 -27.87
N CYS A 122 14.93 3.39 -27.34
CA CYS A 122 13.99 4.19 -28.11
C CYS A 122 14.69 4.94 -29.24
N LYS A 123 14.21 4.77 -30.47
CA LYS A 123 14.80 5.42 -31.66
C LYS A 123 14.32 6.85 -31.88
N ASP A 124 13.17 7.21 -31.30
CA ASP A 124 12.55 8.53 -31.43
C ASP A 124 12.19 9.07 -30.05
N ILE A 125 13.22 9.56 -29.37
CA ILE A 125 13.13 10.03 -27.98
C ILE A 125 12.22 11.27 -27.89
N GLU A 126 12.22 12.14 -28.90
CA GLU A 126 11.39 13.35 -28.91
C GLU A 126 9.91 12.99 -29.02
N ALA A 127 9.53 12.10 -29.95
CA ALA A 127 8.14 11.64 -30.04
C ALA A 127 7.69 10.91 -28.77
N ALA A 128 8.57 10.11 -28.16
CA ALA A 128 8.29 9.47 -26.88
C ALA A 128 8.08 10.48 -25.75
N TRP A 129 8.86 11.56 -25.70
CA TRP A 129 8.67 12.64 -24.74
C TRP A 129 7.36 13.40 -24.95
N GLU A 130 7.02 13.71 -26.20
CA GLU A 130 5.75 14.37 -26.52
C GLU A 130 4.56 13.49 -26.12
N PHE A 131 4.65 12.17 -26.35
CA PHE A 131 3.65 11.21 -25.88
C PHE A 131 3.51 11.23 -24.35
N VAL A 132 4.62 11.15 -23.61
CA VAL A 132 4.59 11.19 -22.13
C VAL A 132 3.96 12.50 -21.65
N LYS A 133 4.41 13.65 -22.16
CA LYS A 133 3.84 14.96 -21.80
C LYS A 133 2.35 15.03 -22.07
N TYR A 134 1.89 14.55 -23.23
CA TYR A 134 0.47 14.54 -23.59
C TYR A 134 -0.39 13.79 -22.56
N PHE A 135 0.07 12.63 -22.09
CA PHE A 135 -0.67 11.81 -21.13
C PHE A 135 -0.43 12.16 -19.66
N THR A 136 0.60 12.92 -19.30
CA THR A 136 0.88 13.27 -17.90
C THR A 136 0.61 14.74 -17.55
N LEU A 137 0.70 15.65 -18.51
CA LEU A 137 0.61 17.11 -18.30
C LEU A 137 -0.24 17.84 -19.36
N GLY A 138 -0.60 17.14 -20.43
CA GLY A 138 -1.33 17.68 -21.57
C GLY A 138 -2.84 17.44 -21.49
N ASP A 139 -3.50 17.84 -22.57
CA ASP A 139 -4.93 17.65 -22.82
C ASP A 139 -5.33 16.16 -22.97
N GLY A 140 -4.37 15.26 -23.18
CA GLY A 140 -4.59 13.81 -23.21
C GLY A 140 -4.90 13.18 -21.85
N LEU A 141 -4.49 13.82 -20.76
CA LEU A 141 -4.60 13.25 -19.42
C LEU A 141 -6.07 13.08 -18.97
N LEU A 142 -6.91 14.12 -19.05
CA LEU A 142 -8.31 14.01 -18.60
C LEU A 142 -9.13 12.96 -19.38
N PRO A 143 -9.12 12.92 -20.73
CA PRO A 143 -9.83 11.88 -21.47
C PRO A 143 -9.34 10.47 -21.13
N TRP A 144 -8.02 10.29 -20.98
CA TRP A 144 -7.45 9.00 -20.56
C TRP A 144 -7.94 8.59 -19.17
N MET A 145 -8.02 9.55 -18.24
CA MET A 145 -8.48 9.32 -16.88
C MET A 145 -9.95 8.92 -16.80
N GLU A 146 -10.81 9.59 -17.57
CA GLU A 146 -12.24 9.28 -17.66
C GLU A 146 -12.50 7.91 -18.27
N TYR A 147 -11.68 7.51 -19.25
CA TYR A 147 -11.85 6.25 -19.97
C TYR A 147 -11.27 5.05 -19.24
N MET A 148 -10.00 5.12 -18.82
CA MET A 148 -9.25 3.95 -18.33
C MET A 148 -9.36 3.75 -16.83
N SER A 149 -9.04 4.80 -16.08
CA SER A 149 -8.72 4.63 -14.67
C SER A 149 -9.97 4.70 -13.82
N LYS A 150 -10.88 5.63 -14.15
CA LYS A 150 -12.02 6.04 -13.32
C LYS A 150 -11.62 6.40 -11.86
N SER A 151 -10.38 6.21 -11.43
CA SER A 151 -9.82 6.66 -10.16
C SER A 151 -9.61 8.16 -10.23
N PRO A 152 -10.05 8.96 -9.23
CA PRO A 152 -9.41 10.24 -8.99
C PRO A 152 -7.92 9.97 -8.77
N PHE A 153 -7.12 10.77 -9.46
CA PHE A 153 -5.68 10.77 -9.39
C PHE A 153 -5.30 12.12 -8.80
N LEU A 154 -4.36 12.15 -7.86
CA LEU A 154 -3.89 13.43 -7.34
C LEU A 154 -2.86 14.00 -8.29
N HIS A 155 -3.25 15.01 -9.06
CA HIS A 155 -2.36 15.71 -9.96
C HIS A 155 -2.50 17.21 -9.79
N ARG A 156 -1.36 17.88 -9.70
CA ARG A 156 -1.30 19.31 -9.39
C ARG A 156 -2.17 20.17 -10.30
N GLN A 157 -2.17 19.88 -11.61
CA GLN A 157 -2.96 20.66 -12.59
C GLN A 157 -4.47 20.36 -12.53
N TYR A 158 -4.86 19.17 -12.06
CA TYR A 158 -6.24 18.70 -12.10
C TYR A 158 -6.82 18.45 -10.70
N ILE A 159 -6.23 19.04 -9.66
CA ILE A 159 -6.59 18.75 -8.27
C ILE A 159 -8.07 19.02 -7.99
N THR A 160 -8.63 20.11 -8.54
CA THR A 160 -10.06 20.43 -8.41
C THR A 160 -10.93 19.34 -9.02
N TYR A 161 -10.59 18.86 -10.22
CA TYR A 161 -11.32 17.77 -10.88
C TYR A 161 -11.29 16.49 -10.04
N SER A 162 -10.13 16.17 -9.45
CA SER A 162 -9.97 15.00 -8.59
C SER A 162 -10.79 15.10 -7.31
N ILE A 163 -10.81 16.27 -6.67
CA ILE A 163 -11.61 16.52 -5.45
C ILE A 163 -13.11 16.42 -5.73
N GLU A 164 -13.60 16.98 -6.85
CA GLU A 164 -15.02 16.86 -7.21
C GLU A 164 -15.43 15.41 -7.55
N ASN A 165 -14.53 14.65 -8.18
CA ASN A 165 -14.76 13.21 -8.39
C ASN A 165 -14.85 12.45 -7.06
N ILE A 166 -13.96 12.72 -6.11
CA ILE A 166 -14.02 12.10 -4.77
C ILE A 166 -15.33 12.48 -4.08
N ARG A 167 -15.70 13.78 -4.08
CA ARG A 167 -16.95 14.26 -3.49
C ARG A 167 -18.18 13.55 -4.05
N THR A 168 -18.21 13.35 -5.37
CA THR A 168 -19.34 12.70 -6.04
C THR A 168 -19.45 11.22 -5.67
N ARG A 169 -18.32 10.53 -5.51
CA ARG A 169 -18.28 9.08 -5.33
C ARG A 169 -18.19 8.61 -3.89
N MET A 170 -17.73 9.48 -2.99
CA MET A 170 -17.67 9.25 -1.55
C MET A 170 -18.14 10.51 -0.81
N PRO A 171 -19.44 10.85 -0.90
CA PRO A 171 -19.98 12.11 -0.41
C PRO A 171 -19.83 12.32 1.10
N ASN A 172 -19.61 11.24 1.85
CA ASN A 172 -19.43 11.25 3.29
C ASN A 172 -17.96 11.40 3.73
N THR A 173 -17.02 11.52 2.78
CA THR A 173 -15.61 11.74 3.09
C THR A 173 -15.33 13.18 3.49
N ASP A 174 -14.58 13.37 4.57
CA ASP A 174 -13.94 14.65 4.84
C ASP A 174 -12.82 14.91 3.82
N LEU A 175 -13.06 15.84 2.91
CA LEU A 175 -12.11 16.19 1.85
C LEU A 175 -10.86 16.91 2.37
N SER A 176 -10.87 17.41 3.62
CA SER A 176 -9.66 17.95 4.26
C SER A 176 -8.54 16.91 4.31
N LEU A 177 -8.91 15.63 4.48
CA LEU A 177 -8.02 14.48 4.49
C LEU A 177 -7.09 14.50 3.28
N MET A 178 -7.60 14.80 2.08
CA MET A 178 -6.82 14.77 0.84
C MET A 178 -5.67 15.77 0.81
N TYR A 179 -5.79 16.87 1.54
CA TYR A 179 -4.72 17.85 1.70
C TYR A 179 -3.72 17.44 2.78
N GLU A 180 -4.17 16.68 3.78
CA GLU A 180 -3.33 16.25 4.90
C GLU A 180 -2.52 15.00 4.59
N ILE A 181 -3.02 14.09 3.74
CA ILE A 181 -2.35 12.79 3.52
C ILE A 181 -0.89 12.92 3.06
N GLY A 182 -0.58 14.01 2.34
CA GLY A 182 0.78 14.28 1.87
C GLY A 182 1.77 14.49 3.00
N ASN A 183 1.32 14.94 4.18
CA ASN A 183 2.18 15.13 5.35
C ASN A 183 2.55 13.81 6.03
N TYR A 184 1.82 12.74 5.75
CA TYR A 184 2.01 11.42 6.35
C TYR A 184 2.60 10.42 5.37
N TYR A 185 3.07 10.89 4.21
CA TYR A 185 3.57 10.00 3.17
C TYR A 185 4.74 9.17 3.69
N TRP A 186 4.57 7.86 3.65
CA TRP A 186 5.59 6.89 4.04
C TRP A 186 5.75 5.88 2.90
N ASP A 187 6.99 5.67 2.51
CA ASP A 187 7.37 4.70 1.48
C ASP A 187 8.18 3.57 2.11
N THR A 188 8.02 2.38 1.57
CA THR A 188 8.69 1.19 2.11
C THR A 188 10.03 1.02 1.42
N GLY A 189 11.12 1.33 2.12
CA GLY A 189 12.44 1.43 1.48
C GLY A 189 12.88 0.19 0.70
N ILE A 190 12.47 -1.00 1.12
CA ILE A 190 12.85 -2.28 0.47
C ILE A 190 12.40 -2.37 -0.99
N ILE A 191 11.30 -1.72 -1.38
CA ILE A 191 10.78 -1.76 -2.75
C ILE A 191 11.64 -0.96 -3.73
N LEU A 192 12.50 -0.08 -3.20
CA LEU A 192 13.44 0.70 -4.00
C LEU A 192 14.68 -0.11 -4.38
N SER A 193 14.88 -1.31 -3.80
CA SER A 193 16.03 -2.14 -4.12
C SER A 193 16.03 -2.53 -5.60
N PRO A 194 17.17 -2.39 -6.31
CA PRO A 194 17.30 -2.94 -7.66
C PRO A 194 17.11 -4.47 -7.73
N ALA A 195 17.25 -5.18 -6.61
CA ALA A 195 16.99 -6.61 -6.49
C ALA A 195 15.54 -6.94 -6.06
N TRP A 196 14.62 -5.97 -6.04
CA TRP A 196 13.27 -6.15 -5.52
C TRP A 196 12.54 -7.36 -6.12
N ASP A 197 12.63 -7.56 -7.44
CA ASP A 197 12.00 -8.70 -8.11
C ASP A 197 12.47 -10.06 -7.57
N SER A 198 13.72 -10.13 -7.08
CA SER A 198 14.29 -11.34 -6.46
C SER A 198 13.98 -11.41 -4.96
N ILE A 199 13.89 -10.27 -4.28
CA ILE A 199 13.57 -10.18 -2.85
C ILE A 199 12.10 -10.51 -2.59
N LEU A 200 11.19 -9.99 -3.41
CA LEU A 200 9.74 -10.07 -3.24
C LEU A 200 9.25 -11.49 -2.93
N PRO A 201 9.53 -12.53 -3.74
CA PRO A 201 9.00 -13.87 -3.47
C PRO A 201 9.55 -14.48 -2.17
N ILE A 202 10.79 -14.17 -1.79
CA ILE A 202 11.42 -14.63 -0.53
C ILE A 202 10.71 -13.97 0.66
N PHE A 203 10.54 -12.65 0.57
CA PHE A 203 9.91 -11.83 1.59
C PHE A 203 8.43 -12.20 1.78
N GLU A 204 7.66 -12.33 0.69
CA GLU A 204 6.26 -12.77 0.74
C GLU A 204 6.11 -14.18 1.32
N GLY A 205 7.07 -15.07 1.07
CA GLY A 205 7.11 -16.40 1.70
C GLY A 205 7.16 -16.33 3.22
N ALA A 206 8.05 -15.50 3.78
CA ALA A 206 8.17 -15.29 5.23
C ALA A 206 6.92 -14.63 5.83
N VAL A 207 6.41 -13.58 5.18
CA VAL A 207 5.15 -12.90 5.55
C VAL A 207 3.99 -13.91 5.59
N LYS A 208 3.88 -14.78 4.59
CA LYS A 208 2.81 -15.78 4.51
C LYS A 208 2.88 -16.77 5.66
N LYS A 209 4.06 -17.32 5.97
CA LYS A 209 4.25 -18.22 7.13
C LYS A 209 3.83 -17.56 8.44
N ALA A 210 4.29 -16.33 8.69
CA ALA A 210 3.96 -15.58 9.90
C ALA A 210 2.46 -15.28 10.00
N SER A 211 1.86 -14.79 8.92
CA SER A 211 0.43 -14.43 8.87
C SER A 211 -0.52 -15.64 8.92
N ALA A 212 -0.06 -16.82 8.51
CA ALA A 212 -0.78 -18.08 8.69
C ALA A 212 -0.66 -18.65 10.11
N GLY A 213 0.22 -18.09 10.95
CA GLY A 213 0.56 -18.64 12.27
C GLY A 213 1.37 -19.94 12.21
N GLU A 214 2.01 -20.22 11.07
CA GLU A 214 2.88 -21.40 10.89
C GLU A 214 4.17 -21.22 11.68
N ASP A 215 4.76 -20.03 11.61
CA ASP A 215 5.98 -19.66 12.33
C ASP A 215 5.77 -18.34 13.10
N PRO A 216 6.38 -18.17 14.29
CA PRO A 216 6.51 -16.84 14.89
C PRO A 216 7.23 -15.89 13.93
N VAL A 217 6.86 -14.60 13.97
CA VAL A 217 7.48 -13.55 13.15
C VAL A 217 9.01 -13.57 13.21
N SER A 218 9.58 -13.72 14.42
CA SER A 218 11.02 -13.77 14.62
C SER A 218 11.69 -14.92 13.86
N VAL A 219 11.06 -16.09 13.83
CA VAL A 219 11.55 -17.28 13.13
C VAL A 219 11.46 -17.05 11.63
N ALA A 220 10.28 -16.70 11.12
CA ALA A 220 10.03 -16.50 9.69
C ALA A 220 10.96 -15.44 9.08
N MET A 221 11.21 -14.33 9.79
CA MET A 221 12.09 -13.27 9.30
C MET A 221 13.58 -13.61 9.40
N SER A 222 13.99 -14.37 10.42
CA SER A 222 15.39 -14.83 10.55
C SER A 222 15.77 -15.81 9.44
N GLU A 223 14.84 -16.65 8.97
CA GLU A 223 15.09 -17.60 7.87
C GLU A 223 15.48 -16.90 6.56
N VAL A 224 14.92 -15.72 6.29
CA VAL A 224 15.13 -15.00 5.03
C VAL A 224 16.21 -13.92 5.12
N GLU A 225 16.64 -13.54 6.32
CA GLU A 225 17.55 -12.41 6.55
C GLU A 225 18.84 -12.50 5.73
N ASN A 226 19.53 -13.65 5.76
CA ASN A 226 20.77 -13.83 5.04
C ASN A 226 20.59 -13.77 3.51
N ALA A 227 19.49 -14.33 3.01
CA ALA A 227 19.21 -14.33 1.57
C ALA A 227 18.91 -12.91 1.06
N ILE A 228 18.09 -12.15 1.78
CA ILE A 228 17.76 -10.77 1.42
C ILE A 228 18.99 -9.87 1.55
N ASN A 229 19.75 -9.96 2.65
CA ASN A 229 20.98 -9.17 2.83
C ASN A 229 21.99 -9.41 1.71
N LYS A 230 22.14 -10.66 1.26
CA LYS A 230 23.00 -10.98 0.13
C LYS A 230 22.54 -10.28 -1.16
N LEU A 231 21.24 -10.30 -1.46
CA LEU A 231 20.68 -9.63 -2.64
C LEU A 231 20.86 -8.10 -2.58
N LEU A 232 20.67 -7.49 -1.40
CA LEU A 232 20.89 -6.05 -1.20
C LEU A 232 22.37 -5.66 -1.43
N GLN A 233 23.31 -6.52 -1.04
CA GLN A 233 24.74 -6.30 -1.25
C GLN A 233 25.19 -6.52 -2.70
N GLU A 234 24.60 -7.50 -3.41
CA GLU A 234 24.93 -7.80 -4.81
C GLU A 234 24.36 -6.76 -5.78
N SER A 235 23.29 -6.06 -5.39
CA SER A 235 22.62 -5.04 -6.20
C SER A 235 22.26 -3.81 -5.36
N PRO A 236 23.27 -3.05 -4.89
CA PRO A 236 23.02 -1.94 -3.98
C PRO A 236 22.30 -0.80 -4.71
N LEU A 237 21.37 -0.16 -4.00
CA LEU A 237 20.66 1.02 -4.50
C LEU A 237 21.62 2.19 -4.70
N PHE A 238 22.54 2.38 -3.75
CA PHE A 238 23.59 3.40 -3.81
C PHE A 238 24.95 2.73 -4.02
N LYS A 239 25.70 3.21 -5.03
CA LYS A 239 27.06 2.74 -5.32
C LYS A 239 28.11 3.56 -4.59
#